data_AF-A0A846XV84-F1
#
_entry.id   AF-A0A846XV84-F1
#
_cell.length_a   1.000
_cell.length_b   1.000
_cell.length_c   1.000
_cell.angle_alpha   90.00
_cell.angle_beta   90.00
_cell.angle_gamma   90.00
#
_symmetry.space_group_name_H-M   'P 1'
#
loop_
_entity.id
_entity.type
_entity.pdbx_description
1 polymer ?
#
loop_
_entity_poly.entity_id
_entity_poly.type
_entity_poly.pdbx_seq_one_letter_code
_entity_poly.pdbx_strand_id
1 'polypeptide(L)'
;MNVAEYAELTQVSPRRVRAMARSGVIQAHRTGDRWEIDEVAPHRRRRRPLSPASRLALTRALHTRTLEGLSGQMRARTAERVDLLRRTDEPAHILADWWGGVAPTHLDGGSNLVVHAIRGNHDRVAEVLHRPRTEYLREPADLARTVRDERAIHGLTRRALSERADVDTGLIGSIERAEPLNDIRGVRRVLRALEVEPLALPPMDLR
;
A
#
# COMPACT_ATOMS: atom_id res chain seq x y z
N MET A 1 -1.95 -12.10 -33.61
CA MET A 1 -1.69 -10.63 -33.66
C MET A 1 -0.24 -10.38 -34.03
N ASN A 2 0.08 -9.36 -34.83
CA ASN A 2 1.48 -9.10 -35.20
C ASN A 2 2.22 -8.24 -34.13
N VAL A 3 3.55 -8.16 -34.23
CA VAL A 3 4.41 -7.43 -33.29
C VAL A 3 4.09 -5.94 -33.18
N ALA A 4 3.69 -5.29 -34.28
CA ALA A 4 3.38 -3.86 -34.29
C ALA A 4 2.05 -3.58 -33.58
N GLU A 5 1.03 -4.37 -33.89
CA GLU A 5 -0.29 -4.32 -33.24
C GLU A 5 -0.17 -4.57 -31.73
N TYR A 6 0.63 -5.56 -31.32
CA TYR A 6 0.85 -5.85 -29.91
C TYR A 6 1.66 -4.76 -29.19
N ALA A 7 2.61 -4.14 -29.88
CA ALA A 7 3.41 -3.03 -29.36
C ALA A 7 2.55 -1.80 -29.06
N GLU A 8 1.63 -1.46 -29.96
CA GLU A 8 0.66 -0.37 -29.77
C GLU A 8 -0.31 -0.68 -28.63
N LEU A 9 -0.88 -1.90 -28.62
CA LEU A 9 -1.84 -2.32 -27.61
C LEU A 9 -1.26 -2.32 -26.18
N THR A 10 0.01 -2.73 -26.03
CA THR A 10 0.66 -2.86 -24.71
C THR A 10 1.56 -1.69 -24.34
N GLN A 11 1.66 -0.68 -25.21
CA GLN A 11 2.62 0.44 -25.07
C GLN A 11 4.06 -0.02 -24.79
N VAL A 12 4.51 -1.01 -25.57
CA VAL A 12 5.86 -1.58 -25.52
C VAL A 12 6.49 -1.43 -26.90
N SER A 13 7.77 -1.05 -26.99
CA SER A 13 8.40 -0.87 -28.30
C SER A 13 8.47 -2.20 -29.09
N PRO A 14 8.31 -2.18 -30.44
CA PRO A 14 8.37 -3.40 -31.27
C PRO A 14 9.65 -4.22 -31.09
N ARG A 15 10.78 -3.55 -30.85
CA ARG A 15 12.07 -4.20 -30.56
C ARG A 15 11.99 -5.06 -29.30
N ARG A 16 11.31 -4.56 -28.27
CA ARG A 16 11.14 -5.24 -26.99
C ARG A 16 10.13 -6.38 -27.08
N VAL A 17 9.05 -6.22 -27.85
CA VAL A 17 8.11 -7.30 -28.15
C VAL A 17 8.82 -8.48 -28.84
N ARG A 18 9.68 -8.22 -29.84
CA ARG A 18 10.48 -9.29 -30.48
C ARG A 18 11.44 -9.99 -29.50
N ALA A 19 12.05 -9.23 -28.59
CA ALA A 19 12.89 -9.81 -27.56
C ALA A 19 12.09 -10.71 -26.61
N MET A 20 10.87 -10.30 -26.25
CA MET A 20 9.96 -11.06 -25.40
C MET A 20 9.48 -12.35 -26.06
N ALA A 21 9.20 -12.32 -27.37
CA ALA A 21 8.87 -13.51 -28.16
C ALA A 21 10.04 -14.51 -28.18
N ARG A 22 11.25 -14.00 -28.46
CA ARG A 22 12.46 -14.83 -28.46
C ARG A 22 12.78 -15.45 -27.10
N SER A 23 12.50 -14.75 -26.01
CA SER A 23 12.74 -15.26 -24.65
C SER A 23 11.60 -16.13 -24.10
N GLY A 24 10.54 -16.39 -24.87
CA GLY A 24 9.38 -17.18 -24.43
C GLY A 24 8.53 -16.50 -23.35
N VAL A 25 8.64 -15.18 -23.23
CA VAL A 25 7.90 -14.38 -22.25
C VAL A 25 6.46 -14.17 -22.74
N ILE A 26 6.29 -13.90 -24.03
CA ILE A 26 4.99 -13.93 -24.74
C ILE A 26 4.87 -15.25 -25.51
N GLN A 27 3.67 -15.84 -25.56
CA GLN A 27 3.39 -16.96 -26.47
C GLN A 27 3.32 -16.41 -27.90
N ALA A 28 4.29 -16.81 -28.71
CA ALA A 28 4.39 -16.40 -30.10
C ALA A 28 5.09 -17.48 -30.91
N HIS A 29 4.65 -17.64 -32.15
CA HIS A 29 5.29 -18.50 -33.13
C HIS A 29 5.76 -17.68 -34.34
N ARG A 30 6.59 -18.32 -35.16
CA ARG A 30 7.15 -17.69 -36.35
C ARG A 30 6.43 -18.20 -37.59
N THR A 31 5.76 -17.29 -38.27
CA THR A 31 5.06 -17.55 -39.54
C THR A 31 5.86 -16.89 -40.65
N GLY A 32 6.67 -17.68 -41.36
CA GLY A 32 7.68 -17.18 -42.31
C GLY A 32 8.72 -16.30 -41.63
N ASP A 33 8.82 -15.04 -42.05
CA ASP A 33 9.77 -14.06 -41.48
C ASP A 33 9.17 -13.13 -40.42
N ARG A 34 7.93 -13.39 -40.00
CA ARG A 34 7.22 -12.56 -39.03
C ARG A 34 6.93 -13.36 -37.76
N TRP A 35 6.90 -12.65 -36.64
CA TRP A 35 6.43 -13.18 -35.36
C TRP A 35 4.93 -12.92 -35.26
N GLU A 36 4.18 -13.98 -35.01
CA GLU A 36 2.75 -13.93 -34.70
C GLU A 36 2.56 -14.29 -33.23
N ILE A 37 1.79 -13.46 -32.53
CA ILE A 37 1.52 -13.56 -31.10
C ILE A 37 0.18 -14.25 -30.95
N ASP A 38 0.20 -15.42 -30.32
CA ASP A 38 -0.90 -16.38 -30.20
C ASP A 38 -1.98 -15.90 -29.24
N GLU A 39 -1.54 -15.32 -28.13
CA GLU A 39 -2.44 -14.86 -27.07
C GLU A 39 -2.01 -13.46 -26.62
N VAL A 40 -2.98 -12.55 -26.57
CA VAL A 40 -2.81 -11.28 -25.86
C VAL A 40 -2.94 -11.55 -24.36
N ALA A 41 -2.04 -12.37 -23.82
CA ALA A 41 -1.81 -12.34 -22.39
C ALA A 41 -1.21 -10.95 -22.12
N PRO A 42 -1.90 -10.06 -21.39
CA PRO A 42 -1.37 -8.76 -21.07
C PRO A 42 -0.02 -8.99 -20.41
N HIS A 43 1.03 -8.52 -21.07
CA HIS A 43 2.36 -8.52 -20.50
C HIS A 43 2.40 -7.53 -19.36
N ARG A 44 1.88 -7.97 -18.22
CA ARG A 44 2.04 -7.30 -16.94
C ARG A 44 3.54 -7.24 -16.75
N ARG A 45 4.11 -6.05 -16.94
CA ARG A 45 5.53 -5.78 -16.68
C ARG A 45 5.80 -6.30 -15.28
N ARG A 46 6.39 -7.49 -15.14
CA ARG A 46 6.76 -8.05 -13.85
C ARG A 46 7.70 -7.05 -13.21
N ARG A 47 7.17 -6.23 -12.30
CA ARG A 47 7.96 -5.27 -11.54
C ARG A 47 9.03 -6.09 -10.82
N ARG A 48 10.25 -5.55 -10.70
CA ARG A 48 11.29 -6.23 -9.92
C ARG A 48 10.70 -6.50 -8.52
N PRO A 49 10.71 -7.75 -8.04
CA PRO A 49 10.18 -8.06 -6.73
C PRO A 49 10.88 -7.21 -5.64
N LEU A 50 10.17 -6.91 -4.57
CA LEU A 50 10.71 -6.16 -3.44
C LEU A 50 11.90 -6.92 -2.83
N SER A 51 12.87 -6.18 -2.30
CA SER A 51 13.97 -6.76 -1.53
C SER A 51 13.44 -7.41 -0.24
N PRO A 52 14.16 -8.40 0.33
CA PRO A 52 13.74 -9.05 1.58
C PRO A 52 13.44 -8.07 2.72
N ALA A 53 14.28 -7.04 2.89
CA ALA A 53 14.06 -6.01 3.90
C ALA A 53 12.77 -5.19 3.68
N SER A 54 12.45 -4.85 2.43
CA SER A 54 11.20 -4.16 2.10
C SER A 54 9.98 -5.05 2.28
N ARG A 55 10.10 -6.35 1.96
CA ARG A 55 9.05 -7.35 2.19
C ARG A 55 8.72 -7.46 3.67
N LEU A 56 9.74 -7.62 4.52
CA LEU A 56 9.60 -7.70 5.98
C LEU A 56 8.98 -6.43 6.57
N ALA A 57 9.45 -5.25 6.13
CA ALA A 57 8.89 -3.98 6.58
C ALA A 57 7.40 -3.85 6.22
N LEU A 58 7.02 -4.26 5.01
CA LEU A 58 5.64 -4.21 4.54
C LEU A 58 4.75 -5.24 5.25
N THR A 59 5.19 -6.50 5.41
CA THR A 59 4.38 -7.52 6.11
C THR A 59 4.17 -7.15 7.57
N ARG A 60 5.20 -6.64 8.25
CA ARG A 60 5.07 -6.09 9.60
C ARG A 60 4.05 -4.96 9.64
N ALA A 61 4.18 -3.97 8.75
CA ALA A 61 3.26 -2.84 8.71
C ALA A 61 1.80 -3.25 8.44
N LEU A 62 1.57 -4.25 7.58
CA LEU A 62 0.24 -4.81 7.33
C LEU A 62 -0.29 -5.61 8.52
N HIS A 63 0.57 -6.34 9.21
CA HIS A 63 0.19 -7.15 10.38
C HIS A 63 -0.15 -6.28 11.59
N THR A 64 0.75 -5.37 11.96
CA THR A 64 0.64 -4.57 13.19
C THR A 64 -0.04 -3.22 12.95
N ARG A 65 -0.32 -2.87 11.69
CA ARG A 65 -0.94 -1.60 11.27
C ARG A 65 -0.17 -0.37 11.77
N THR A 66 1.14 -0.48 11.91
CA THR A 66 2.04 0.57 12.40
C THR A 66 3.31 0.62 11.56
N LEU A 67 3.88 1.80 11.41
CA LEU A 67 5.19 2.03 10.80
C LEU A 67 6.30 2.23 11.84
N GLU A 68 6.00 1.95 13.11
CA GLU A 68 6.94 2.04 14.22
C GLU A 68 8.14 1.08 14.03
N GLY A 69 9.32 1.56 14.44
CA GLY A 69 10.59 0.85 14.22
C GLY A 69 11.16 1.00 12.80
N LEU A 70 10.45 1.63 11.86
CA LEU A 70 11.00 2.01 10.55
C LEU A 70 11.55 3.43 10.59
N SER A 71 12.75 3.63 10.01
CA SER A 71 13.39 4.95 9.94
C SER A 71 13.51 5.46 8.50
N GLY A 72 13.60 6.80 8.39
CA GLY A 72 13.93 7.52 7.16
C GLY A 72 13.22 7.02 5.92
N GLN A 73 14.01 6.66 4.91
CA GLN A 73 13.51 6.27 3.59
C GLN A 73 12.73 4.94 3.59
N MET A 74 13.04 4.00 4.51
CA MET A 74 12.28 2.75 4.60
C MET A 74 10.85 3.02 5.06
N ARG A 75 10.69 3.89 6.07
CA ARG A 75 9.37 4.31 6.56
C ARG A 75 8.55 4.95 5.44
N ALA A 76 9.12 5.91 4.71
CA ALA A 76 8.44 6.59 3.61
C ALA A 76 7.99 5.62 2.51
N ARG A 77 8.89 4.76 2.00
CA ARG A 77 8.55 3.77 0.97
C ARG A 77 7.53 2.75 1.43
N THR A 78 7.55 2.34 2.70
CA THR A 78 6.54 1.42 3.23
C THR A 78 5.19 2.10 3.35
N ALA A 79 5.15 3.37 3.78
CA ALA A 79 3.94 4.17 3.84
C ALA A 79 3.28 4.30 2.46
N GLU A 80 4.06 4.68 1.43
CA GLU A 80 3.60 4.78 0.04
C GLU A 80 3.03 3.45 -0.50
N ARG A 81 3.64 2.32 -0.13
CA ARG A 81 3.16 1.00 -0.53
C ARG A 81 1.85 0.63 0.16
N VAL A 82 1.71 0.93 1.44
CA VAL A 82 0.46 0.70 2.18
C VAL A 82 -0.65 1.56 1.59
N ASP A 83 -0.38 2.83 1.27
CA ASP A 83 -1.35 3.72 0.62
C ASP A 83 -1.78 3.20 -0.75
N LEU A 84 -0.81 2.81 -1.59
CA LEU A 84 -1.09 2.22 -2.90
C LEU A 84 -2.00 0.98 -2.78
N LEU A 85 -1.75 0.11 -1.80
CA LEU A 85 -2.56 -1.08 -1.57
C LEU A 85 -3.98 -0.76 -1.08
N ARG A 86 -4.19 0.37 -0.39
CA ARG A 86 -5.51 0.78 0.10
C ARG A 86 -6.36 1.51 -0.93
N ARG A 87 -5.74 2.09 -1.96
CA ARG A 87 -6.41 2.90 -2.98
C ARG A 87 -6.66 2.19 -4.31
N THR A 88 -5.97 1.08 -4.53
CA THR A 88 -6.07 0.32 -5.78
C THR A 88 -7.24 -0.65 -5.73
N ASP A 89 -7.92 -0.88 -6.86
CA ASP A 89 -8.98 -1.89 -6.95
C ASP A 89 -8.41 -3.33 -6.99
N GLU A 90 -7.14 -3.48 -7.37
CA GLU A 90 -6.47 -4.78 -7.54
C GLU A 90 -5.26 -5.00 -6.59
N PRO A 91 -5.43 -4.94 -5.25
CA PRO A 91 -4.30 -4.99 -4.33
C PRO A 91 -3.60 -6.34 -4.28
N ALA A 92 -4.33 -7.43 -4.53
CA ALA A 92 -3.79 -8.78 -4.60
C ALA A 92 -2.74 -8.93 -5.72
N HIS A 93 -3.00 -8.34 -6.89
CA HIS A 93 -2.07 -8.38 -7.99
C HIS A 93 -0.77 -7.64 -7.68
N ILE A 94 -0.87 -6.46 -7.04
CA ILE A 94 0.32 -5.69 -6.61
C ILE A 94 1.14 -6.48 -5.58
N LEU A 95 0.49 -7.10 -4.59
CA LEU A 95 1.15 -7.91 -3.57
C LEU A 95 1.87 -9.13 -4.17
N ALA A 96 1.19 -9.87 -5.05
CA ALA A 96 1.77 -11.04 -5.71
C ALA A 96 2.99 -10.66 -6.57
N ASP A 97 2.90 -9.55 -7.31
CA ASP A 97 4.01 -9.01 -8.12
C ASP A 97 5.20 -8.60 -7.25
N TRP A 98 4.96 -7.94 -6.11
CA TRP A 98 6.02 -7.55 -5.17
C TRP A 98 6.76 -8.74 -4.55
N TRP A 99 6.10 -9.90 -4.44
CA TRP A 99 6.73 -11.14 -4.02
C TRP A 99 7.28 -11.99 -5.18
N GLY A 100 7.00 -11.62 -6.43
CA GLY A 100 7.37 -12.39 -7.60
C GLY A 100 6.65 -13.74 -7.68
N GLY A 101 5.45 -13.83 -7.11
CA GLY A 101 4.66 -15.07 -7.04
C GLY A 101 5.15 -16.13 -6.04
N VAL A 102 6.19 -15.83 -5.25
CA VAL A 102 6.73 -16.78 -4.25
C VAL A 102 6.14 -16.50 -2.88
N ALA A 103 5.48 -17.48 -2.28
CA ALA A 103 4.87 -17.34 -0.97
C ALA A 103 5.93 -17.16 0.14
N PRO A 104 5.68 -16.30 1.14
CA PRO A 104 6.48 -16.27 2.36
C PRO A 104 6.51 -17.63 3.06
N THR A 105 7.65 -18.01 3.64
CA THR A 105 7.78 -19.24 4.43
C THR A 105 7.34 -19.06 5.88
N HIS A 106 7.48 -17.86 6.43
CA HIS A 106 6.99 -17.51 7.76
C HIS A 106 5.61 -16.86 7.66
N LEU A 107 4.69 -17.26 8.55
CA LEU A 107 3.30 -16.80 8.54
C LEU A 107 3.04 -15.92 9.76
N ASP A 108 2.75 -14.66 9.46
CA ASP A 108 2.12 -13.68 10.35
C ASP A 108 0.87 -13.11 9.63
N GLY A 109 0.14 -12.18 10.26
CA GLY A 109 -1.06 -11.61 9.64
C GLY A 109 -0.83 -10.93 8.28
N GLY A 110 0.32 -10.26 8.10
CA GLY A 110 0.67 -9.59 6.85
C GLY A 110 1.19 -10.55 5.77
N SER A 111 2.01 -11.52 6.17
CA SER A 111 2.49 -12.59 5.30
C SER A 111 1.34 -13.49 4.83
N ASN A 112 0.31 -13.69 5.66
CA ASN A 112 -0.90 -14.42 5.27
C ASN A 112 -1.69 -13.71 4.15
N LEU A 113 -1.74 -12.36 4.15
CA LEU A 113 -2.33 -11.60 3.05
C LEU A 113 -1.58 -11.82 1.72
N VAL A 114 -0.25 -11.91 1.78
CA VAL A 114 0.57 -12.23 0.60
C VAL A 114 0.29 -13.64 0.09
N VAL A 115 0.13 -14.63 0.98
CA VAL A 115 -0.26 -15.99 0.59
C VAL A 115 -1.61 -16.00 -0.12
N HIS A 116 -2.60 -15.29 0.41
CA HIS A 116 -3.91 -15.14 -0.24
C HIS A 116 -3.81 -14.47 -1.60
N ALA A 117 -3.00 -13.42 -1.73
CA ALA A 117 -2.75 -12.74 -2.99
C ALA A 117 -2.16 -13.67 -4.05
N ILE A 118 -1.14 -14.46 -3.70
CA ILE A 118 -0.49 -15.41 -4.62
C ILE A 118 -1.42 -16.55 -5.02
N ARG A 119 -2.31 -16.97 -4.12
CA ARG A 119 -3.33 -18.00 -4.40
C ARG A 119 -4.53 -17.51 -5.21
N GLY A 120 -4.57 -16.22 -5.56
CA GLY A 120 -5.68 -15.64 -6.33
C GLY A 120 -6.92 -15.30 -5.51
N ASN A 121 -6.83 -15.28 -4.17
CA ASN A 121 -7.95 -14.93 -3.29
C ASN A 121 -8.11 -13.40 -3.22
N HIS A 122 -8.47 -12.77 -4.34
CA HIS A 122 -8.46 -11.31 -4.48
C HIS A 122 -9.46 -10.62 -3.54
N ASP A 123 -10.67 -11.15 -3.44
CA ASP A 123 -11.73 -10.59 -2.59
C ASP A 123 -11.31 -10.53 -1.13
N ARG A 124 -10.66 -11.58 -0.64
CA ARG A 124 -10.17 -11.64 0.75
C ARG A 124 -9.11 -10.57 1.01
N VAL A 125 -8.21 -10.35 0.06
CA VAL A 125 -7.15 -9.34 0.19
C VAL A 125 -7.76 -7.94 0.19
N ALA A 126 -8.67 -7.66 -0.74
CA ALA A 126 -9.39 -6.39 -0.81
C ALA A 126 -10.23 -6.13 0.46
N GLU A 127 -10.98 -7.13 0.93
CA GLU A 127 -11.79 -7.04 2.15
C GLU A 127 -10.93 -6.63 3.36
N VAL A 128 -9.75 -7.24 3.54
CA VAL A 128 -8.89 -6.93 4.68
C VAL A 128 -8.23 -5.56 4.57
N LEU A 129 -7.81 -5.15 3.36
CA LEU A 129 -7.11 -3.89 3.14
C LEU A 129 -8.04 -2.66 3.12
N HIS A 130 -9.26 -2.82 2.63
CA HIS A 130 -10.24 -1.74 2.49
C HIS A 130 -11.23 -1.67 3.66
N ARG A 131 -11.14 -2.61 4.63
CA ARG A 131 -11.95 -2.53 5.84
C ARG A 131 -11.67 -1.20 6.57
N PRO A 132 -12.71 -0.49 7.04
CA PRO A 132 -12.55 0.70 7.85
C PRO A 132 -11.57 0.48 9.02
N ARG A 133 -10.70 1.46 9.24
CA ARG A 133 -9.70 1.37 10.31
C ARG A 133 -10.31 1.80 11.62
N THR A 134 -10.75 0.82 12.39
CA THR A 134 -11.26 1.01 13.75
C THR A 134 -10.13 0.80 14.78
N GLU A 135 -9.91 1.76 15.68
CA GLU A 135 -8.78 1.75 16.64
C GLU A 135 -9.21 2.08 18.07
N TYR A 136 -8.65 1.37 19.05
CA TYR A 136 -8.87 1.64 20.47
C TYR A 136 -7.74 2.52 21.03
N LEU A 137 -7.91 3.84 20.94
CA LEU A 137 -6.84 4.83 21.21
C LEU A 137 -6.92 5.36 22.64
N ARG A 138 -6.85 4.49 23.65
CA ARG A 138 -6.99 4.90 25.06
C ARG A 138 -5.76 5.62 25.61
N GLU A 139 -4.57 5.30 25.13
CA GLU A 139 -3.33 5.93 25.59
C GLU A 139 -2.93 7.09 24.66
N PRO A 140 -2.45 8.23 25.19
CA PRO A 140 -1.96 9.34 24.36
C PRO A 140 -0.90 8.91 23.34
N ALA A 141 -0.02 7.97 23.72
CA ALA A 141 1.01 7.43 22.84
C ALA A 141 0.44 6.65 21.64
N ASP A 142 -0.66 5.93 21.83
CA ASP A 142 -1.33 5.17 20.76
C ASP A 142 -2.00 6.11 19.76
N LEU A 143 -2.68 7.15 20.26
CA LEU A 143 -3.22 8.22 19.42
C LEU A 143 -2.11 8.90 18.61
N ALA A 144 -1.02 9.30 19.27
CA ALA A 144 0.12 9.97 18.65
C ALA A 144 0.77 9.12 17.56
N ARG A 145 0.98 7.82 17.82
CA ARG A 145 1.53 6.88 16.85
C ARG A 145 0.59 6.72 15.65
N THR A 146 -0.70 6.49 15.90
CA THR A 146 -1.71 6.29 14.85
C THR A 146 -1.78 7.49 13.92
N VAL A 147 -1.84 8.70 14.47
CA VAL A 147 -1.85 9.94 13.66
C VAL A 147 -0.56 10.10 12.86
N ARG A 148 0.62 9.86 13.45
CA ARG A 148 1.91 9.94 12.73
C ARG A 148 2.02 8.94 11.59
N ASP A 149 1.56 7.72 11.81
CA ASP A 149 1.63 6.65 10.84
C ASP A 149 0.64 6.86 9.70
N GLU A 150 -0.62 7.13 10.01
CA GLU A 150 -1.64 7.37 9.00
C GLU A 150 -1.37 8.64 8.21
N ARG A 151 -0.91 9.72 8.85
CA ARG A 151 -0.47 10.92 8.11
C ARG A 151 0.64 10.59 7.12
N ALA A 152 1.59 9.73 7.50
CA ALA A 152 2.67 9.31 6.60
C ALA A 152 2.16 8.42 5.46
N ILE A 153 1.22 7.50 5.73
CA ILE A 153 0.59 6.65 4.71
C ILE A 153 -0.15 7.51 3.70
N HIS A 154 -0.97 8.45 4.15
CA HIS A 154 -1.68 9.38 3.27
C HIS A 154 -0.75 10.38 2.55
N GLY A 155 0.57 10.37 2.82
CA GLY A 155 1.54 11.28 2.21
C GLY A 155 1.38 12.75 2.63
N LEU A 156 0.75 13.00 3.78
CA LEU A 156 0.38 14.35 4.21
C LEU A 156 1.47 15.00 5.05
N THR A 157 1.67 16.30 4.83
CA THR A 157 2.37 17.16 5.82
C THR A 157 1.42 17.48 6.99
N ARG A 158 1.96 17.99 8.11
CA ARG A 158 1.10 18.46 9.22
C ARG A 158 0.13 19.56 8.78
N ARG A 159 0.61 20.47 7.94
CA ARG A 159 -0.19 21.55 7.35
C ARG A 159 -1.30 21.01 6.44
N ALA A 160 -0.99 20.05 5.57
CA ALA A 160 -2.00 19.45 4.70
C ALA A 160 -3.07 18.69 5.50
N LEU A 161 -2.68 18.03 6.60
CA LEU A 161 -3.63 17.37 7.49
C LEU A 161 -4.49 18.37 8.26
N SER A 162 -3.92 19.47 8.76
CA SER A 162 -4.67 20.49 9.47
C SER A 162 -5.69 21.19 8.56
N GLU A 163 -5.30 21.52 7.33
CA GLU A 163 -6.20 22.03 6.28
C GLU A 163 -7.32 21.04 5.97
N ARG A 164 -6.99 19.74 5.80
CA ARG A 164 -7.99 18.70 5.51
C ARG A 164 -8.96 18.44 6.67
N ALA A 165 -8.50 18.57 7.91
CA ALA A 165 -9.29 18.37 9.11
C ALA A 165 -10.00 19.64 9.61
N ASP A 166 -9.71 20.80 9.01
CA ASP A 166 -10.19 22.12 9.44
C ASP A 166 -9.84 22.40 10.92
N VAL A 167 -8.57 22.22 11.28
CA VAL A 167 -8.06 22.45 12.64
C VAL A 167 -6.78 23.28 12.64
N ASP A 168 -6.39 23.78 13.81
CA ASP A 168 -5.09 24.41 13.96
C ASP A 168 -3.94 23.41 13.75
N THR A 169 -2.85 23.85 13.11
CA THR A 169 -1.69 23.00 12.84
C THR A 169 -0.95 22.60 14.12
N GLY A 170 -1.00 23.45 15.15
CA GLY A 170 -0.46 23.16 16.48
C GLY A 170 -1.15 21.98 17.14
N LEU A 171 -2.46 21.80 16.97
CA LEU A 171 -3.18 20.63 17.48
C LEU A 171 -2.59 19.31 16.94
N ILE A 172 -2.26 19.26 15.64
CA ILE A 172 -1.59 18.08 15.05
C ILE A 172 -0.24 17.84 15.74
N GLY A 173 0.53 18.90 15.95
CA GLY A 173 1.82 18.84 16.64
C GLY A 173 1.71 18.32 18.08
N SER A 174 0.69 18.73 18.82
CA SER A 174 0.44 18.26 20.18
C SER A 174 -0.03 16.81 20.22
N ILE A 175 -0.92 16.41 19.31
CA ILE A 175 -1.35 15.00 19.17
C ILE A 175 -0.15 14.12 18.89
N GLU A 176 0.67 14.45 17.89
CA GLU A 176 1.82 13.61 17.48
C GLU A 176 2.92 13.52 18.54
N ARG A 177 2.97 14.45 19.48
CA ARG A 177 3.91 14.46 20.61
C ARG A 177 3.32 13.86 21.89
N ALA A 178 2.07 13.39 21.85
CA ALA A 178 1.34 12.89 23.01
C ALA A 178 1.27 13.93 24.15
N GLU A 179 1.15 15.21 23.80
CA GLU A 179 0.94 16.28 24.77
C GLU A 179 -0.49 16.27 25.32
N PRO A 180 -0.74 16.88 26.50
CA PRO A 180 -2.09 17.08 27.00
C PRO A 180 -2.98 17.79 25.97
N LEU A 181 -4.18 17.25 25.74
CA LEU A 181 -5.15 17.74 24.76
C LEU A 181 -6.39 18.27 25.48
N ASN A 182 -6.97 19.34 24.94
CA ASN A 182 -8.20 19.96 25.44
C ASN A 182 -9.30 20.07 24.35
N ASP A 183 -9.02 19.75 23.08
CA ASP A 183 -9.99 19.80 21.98
C ASP A 183 -10.37 18.41 21.44
N ILE A 184 -11.34 17.77 22.09
CA ILE A 184 -11.86 16.46 21.66
C ILE A 184 -12.50 16.49 20.26
N ARG A 185 -13.10 17.63 19.87
CA ARG A 185 -13.75 17.76 18.57
C ARG A 185 -12.70 17.86 17.47
N GLY A 186 -11.65 18.64 17.69
CA GLY A 186 -10.47 18.69 16.83
C GLY A 186 -9.81 17.33 16.65
N VAL A 187 -9.57 16.59 17.74
CA VAL A 187 -9.01 15.22 17.67
C VAL A 187 -9.87 14.30 16.79
N ARG A 188 -11.20 14.33 16.96
CA ARG A 188 -12.12 13.53 16.13
C ARG A 188 -12.10 13.96 14.66
N ARG A 189 -12.00 15.25 14.36
CA ARG A 189 -11.86 15.76 12.98
C ARG A 189 -10.56 15.28 12.33
N VAL A 190 -9.44 15.31 13.07
CA VAL A 190 -8.14 14.79 12.61
C VAL A 190 -8.22 13.30 12.28
N LEU A 191 -8.79 12.49 13.18
CA LEU A 191 -8.94 11.05 12.95
C LEU A 191 -9.85 10.74 11.76
N ARG A 192 -10.96 11.46 11.62
CA ARG A 192 -11.85 11.35 10.45
C ARG A 192 -11.13 11.71 9.16
N ALA A 193 -10.33 12.78 9.15
CA ALA A 193 -9.56 13.19 7.98
C ALA A 193 -8.53 12.12 7.54
N LEU A 194 -8.07 11.29 8.48
CA LEU A 194 -7.19 10.15 8.26
C LEU A 194 -7.92 8.82 8.05
N GLU A 195 -9.26 8.83 8.00
CA GLU A 195 -10.10 7.64 7.83
C GLU A 195 -9.93 6.61 8.96
N VAL A 196 -9.69 7.11 10.18
CA VAL A 196 -9.59 6.33 11.41
C VAL A 196 -10.84 6.55 12.26
N GLU A 197 -11.48 5.45 12.65
CA GLU A 197 -12.62 5.43 13.56
C GLU A 197 -12.16 5.05 14.98
N PRO A 198 -12.20 5.99 15.94
CA PRO A 198 -11.81 5.69 17.32
C PRO A 198 -12.94 4.99 18.10
N LEU A 199 -12.62 3.85 18.73
CA LEU A 199 -13.48 3.20 19.73
C LEU A 199 -13.28 3.76 21.14
N ALA A 200 -12.09 4.32 21.38
CA ALA A 200 -11.74 5.03 22.59
C ALA A 200 -10.80 6.17 22.23
N LEU A 201 -10.78 7.19 23.09
CA LEU A 201 -9.86 8.30 23.02
C LEU A 201 -9.17 8.44 24.39
N PRO A 202 -7.98 9.04 24.44
CA PRO A 202 -7.31 9.25 25.72
C PRO A 202 -8.08 10.28 26.56
N PRO A 203 -7.88 10.27 27.89
CA PRO A 203 -8.41 11.32 28.74
C PRO A 203 -7.87 12.69 28.28
N MET A 204 -8.73 13.70 28.30
CA MET A 204 -8.43 15.07 27.86
C MET A 204 -8.71 16.04 29.01
N ASP A 205 -7.92 17.12 29.09
CA ASP A 205 -8.11 18.19 30.08
C ASP A 205 -9.14 19.18 29.54
N LEU A 206 -10.42 18.79 29.64
CA LEU A 206 -11.56 19.60 29.22
C LEU A 206 -11.88 20.62 30.33
N ARG A 207 -11.12 21.72 30.37
CA ARG A 207 -11.39 22.88 31.23
C ARG A 207 -12.06 23.99 30.46
#